data_AF-A0A950VTQ1-F1
#
_entry.id   AF-A0A950VTQ1-F1
#
_cell.length_a   1.000
_cell.length_b   1.000
_cell.length_c   1.000
_cell.angle_alpha   90.00
_cell.angle_beta   90.00
_cell.angle_gamma   90.00
#
_symmetry.space_group_name_H-M   'P 1'
#
loop_
_entity.id
_entity.type
_entity.pdbx_description
1 polymer ?
#
loop_
_entity_poly.entity_id
_entity_poly.type
_entity_poly.pdbx_seq_one_letter_code
_entity_poly.pdbx_strand_id
1 'polypeptide(L)'
;EYSGIVDQIGALPEDDPQVMGLWQEAMKIWLPNLPDIPLIQTVIALPMNTTYWTNWPAGDHPYIHEGFWHRTGLHIFLNLQPKS
;
A
#
# COMPACT_ATOMS: atom_id res chain seq x y z
N GLU A 1 17.98 18.74 1.85
CA GLU A 1 18.47 17.81 0.81
C GLU A 1 17.49 16.66 0.60
N TYR A 2 17.28 15.77 1.58
CA TYR A 2 16.29 14.68 1.49
C TYR A 2 14.92 15.12 0.97
N SER A 3 14.31 16.16 1.56
CA SER A 3 13.00 16.66 1.13
C SER A 3 12.97 17.05 -0.35
N GLY A 4 14.03 17.70 -0.86
CA GLY A 4 14.09 18.10 -2.26
C GLY A 4 14.23 16.92 -3.24
N ILE A 5 14.79 15.79 -2.79
CA ILE A 5 14.84 14.55 -3.59
C ILE A 5 13.44 13.89 -3.60
N VAL A 6 12.78 13.85 -2.44
CA VAL A 6 11.41 13.31 -2.33
C VAL A 6 10.41 14.15 -3.12
N ASP A 7 10.55 15.47 -3.13
CA ASP A 7 9.71 16.36 -3.96
C ASP A 7 9.88 16.08 -5.45
N GLN A 8 11.09 15.74 -5.92
CA GLN A 8 11.31 15.32 -7.31
C GLN A 8 10.62 13.99 -7.62
N ILE A 9 10.71 13.01 -6.71
CA ILE A 9 10.00 11.73 -6.87
C ILE A 9 8.49 11.97 -6.97
N GLY A 10 7.93 12.84 -6.12
CA GLY A 10 6.50 13.16 -6.11
C GLY A 10 5.98 13.88 -7.36
N ALA A 11 6.88 14.39 -8.23
CA ALA A 11 6.54 15.03 -9.49
C ALA A 11 6.60 14.09 -10.71
N LEU A 12 7.12 12.86 -10.54
CA LEU A 12 7.26 11.87 -11.60
C LEU A 12 6.05 10.92 -11.68
N PRO A 13 5.77 10.34 -12.86
CA PRO A 13 4.90 9.17 -12.97
C PRO A 13 5.40 8.00 -12.09
N GLU A 14 4.47 7.16 -11.63
CA GLU A 14 4.79 6.04 -10.74
C GLU A 14 5.77 5.02 -11.35
N ASP A 15 5.77 4.88 -12.67
CA ASP A 15 6.59 3.95 -13.46
C ASP A 15 7.82 4.62 -14.10
N ASP A 16 8.12 5.88 -13.75
CA ASP A 16 9.27 6.58 -14.32
C ASP A 16 10.60 5.90 -13.89
N PRO A 17 11.49 5.56 -14.83
CA PRO A 17 12.74 4.85 -14.53
C PRO A 17 13.69 5.61 -13.61
N GLN A 18 13.53 6.93 -13.45
CA GLN A 18 14.36 7.75 -12.57
C GLN A 18 14.03 7.57 -11.09
N VAL A 19 12.81 7.11 -10.75
CA VAL A 19 12.31 7.00 -9.37
C VAL A 19 13.26 6.18 -8.50
N MET A 20 13.74 5.04 -9.00
CA MET A 20 14.63 4.17 -8.24
C MET A 20 15.98 4.83 -7.92
N GLY A 21 16.54 5.57 -8.88
CA GLY A 21 17.79 6.31 -8.66
C GLY A 21 17.64 7.40 -7.62
N LEU A 22 16.57 8.20 -7.72
CA LEU A 22 16.26 9.24 -6.74
C LEU A 22 15.99 8.65 -5.35
N TRP A 23 15.27 7.53 -5.26
CA TRP A 23 15.05 6.83 -4.00
C TRP A 23 16.37 6.38 -3.36
N GLN A 24 17.31 5.84 -4.13
CA GLN A 24 18.63 5.47 -3.62
C GLN A 24 19.40 6.68 -3.07
N GLU A 25 19.38 7.83 -3.74
CA GLU A 25 19.99 9.07 -3.22
C GLU A 25 19.34 9.52 -1.91
N ALA A 26 18.00 9.45 -1.81
CA ALA A 26 17.30 9.76 -0.57
C ALA A 26 17.70 8.81 0.57
N MET A 27 17.87 7.52 0.28
CA MET A 27 18.28 6.51 1.28
C MET A 27 19.72 6.68 1.77
N LYS A 28 20.64 7.22 0.96
CA LYS A 28 21.99 7.59 1.42
C LYS A 28 21.97 8.65 2.53
N ILE A 29 20.89 9.43 2.64
CA ILE A 29 20.68 10.39 3.73
C ILE A 29 19.87 9.75 4.86
N TRP A 30 18.82 9.00 4.53
CA TRP A 30 17.91 8.43 5.53
C TRP A 30 18.60 7.38 6.41
N LEU A 31 19.37 6.45 5.81
CA LEU A 31 19.98 5.33 6.54
C LEU A 31 21.01 5.78 7.58
N PRO A 32 21.92 6.75 7.33
CA PRO A 32 22.84 7.22 8.36
C PRO A 32 22.17 8.04 9.46
N ASN A 33 21.09 8.76 9.14
CA ASN A 33 20.38 9.61 10.12
C ASN A 33 19.30 8.83 10.91
N LEU A 34 18.83 7.70 10.38
CA LEU A 34 17.91 6.75 11.02
C LEU A 34 16.76 7.46 11.77
N PRO A 35 16.00 8.35 11.11
CA PRO A 35 14.89 9.06 11.78
C PRO A 35 13.76 8.12 12.20
N ASP A 36 13.68 6.94 11.59
CA ASP A 36 12.87 5.81 11.99
C ASP A 36 13.63 4.49 11.70
N ILE A 37 13.30 3.42 12.42
CA ILE A 37 14.00 2.12 12.33
C ILE A 37 13.06 1.06 11.73
N PRO A 38 13.26 0.64 10.47
CA PRO A 38 12.37 -0.31 9.82
C PRO A 38 12.74 -1.72 10.26
N LEU A 39 11.95 -2.30 11.17
CA LEU A 39 12.23 -3.62 11.75
C LEU A 39 11.34 -4.74 11.20
N ILE A 40 10.08 -4.44 10.91
CA ILE A 40 9.07 -5.43 10.56
C ILE A 40 8.26 -5.00 9.34
N GLN A 41 7.87 -5.98 8.54
CA GLN A 41 6.75 -5.85 7.62
C GLN A 41 5.50 -6.32 8.36
N THR A 42 4.65 -5.38 8.76
CA THR A 42 3.45 -5.68 9.55
C THR A 42 2.52 -6.59 8.75
N VAL A 43 2.24 -7.78 9.28
CA VAL A 43 1.18 -8.65 8.76
C VAL A 43 -0.16 -8.05 9.15
N ILE A 44 -0.94 -7.61 8.17
CA ILE A 44 -2.28 -7.07 8.39
C ILE A 44 -3.26 -8.24 8.41
N ALA A 45 -3.73 -8.63 9.60
CA ALA A 45 -4.73 -9.69 9.75
C ALA A 45 -6.15 -9.12 9.61
N LEU A 46 -6.87 -9.54 8.58
CA LEU A 46 -8.21 -9.06 8.24
C LEU A 46 -9.19 -10.22 8.13
N PRO A 47 -9.83 -10.65 9.23
CA PRO A 47 -10.80 -11.73 9.18
C PRO A 47 -12.09 -11.29 8.48
N MET A 48 -12.55 -12.09 7.51
CA MET A 48 -13.78 -11.84 6.77
C MET A 48 -14.93 -12.71 7.30
N ASN A 49 -16.10 -12.10 7.55
CA ASN A 49 -17.31 -12.83 7.88
C ASN A 49 -17.96 -13.36 6.59
N THR A 50 -18.07 -14.68 6.48
CA THR A 50 -18.67 -15.39 5.33
C THR A 50 -20.03 -16.01 5.64
N THR A 51 -20.65 -15.66 6.78
CA THR A 51 -21.99 -16.10 7.15
C THR A 51 -23.05 -15.48 6.25
N TYR A 52 -22.94 -14.17 5.97
CA TYR A 52 -23.94 -13.41 5.19
C TYR A 52 -23.43 -12.81 3.89
N TRP A 53 -22.11 -12.74 3.72
CA TRP A 53 -21.48 -12.06 2.60
C TRP A 53 -20.49 -12.97 1.88
N THR A 54 -20.40 -12.78 0.57
CA THR A 54 -19.49 -13.47 -0.35
C THR A 54 -18.77 -12.44 -1.23
N ASN A 55 -17.87 -12.92 -2.09
CA ASN A 55 -17.06 -12.08 -2.99
C ASN A 55 -16.13 -11.09 -2.26
N TRP A 56 -15.51 -11.54 -1.16
CA TRP A 56 -14.42 -10.80 -0.52
C TRP A 56 -13.18 -10.75 -1.41
N PRO A 57 -12.40 -9.65 -1.41
CA PRO A 57 -11.17 -9.53 -2.20
C PRO A 57 -10.02 -10.28 -1.53
N ALA A 58 -10.09 -11.60 -1.51
CA ALA A 58 -9.13 -12.46 -0.85
C ALA A 58 -8.82 -13.71 -1.68
N GLY A 59 -7.76 -14.43 -1.32
CA GLY A 59 -7.37 -15.68 -1.99
C GLY A 59 -6.88 -15.45 -3.42
N ASP A 60 -7.48 -16.16 -4.37
CA ASP A 60 -7.19 -16.08 -5.81
C ASP A 60 -7.94 -14.95 -6.53
N HIS A 61 -8.79 -14.20 -5.82
CA HIS A 61 -9.54 -13.08 -6.36
C HIS A 61 -9.32 -11.74 -5.61
N PRO A 62 -8.07 -11.27 -5.40
CA PRO A 62 -7.78 -10.01 -4.71
C PRO A 62 -7.97 -8.82 -5.66
N TYR A 63 -9.20 -8.52 -6.06
CA TYR A 63 -9.50 -7.40 -6.97
C TYR A 63 -9.16 -6.01 -6.35
N ILE A 64 -8.94 -5.96 -5.03
CA ILE A 64 -8.41 -4.80 -4.31
C ILE A 64 -7.76 -5.25 -2.99
N HIS A 65 -7.01 -4.37 -2.32
CA HIS A 65 -6.59 -4.61 -0.93
C HIS A 65 -7.81 -4.68 0.01
N GLU A 66 -7.85 -5.69 0.87
CA GLU A 66 -8.96 -6.06 1.73
C GLU A 66 -9.20 -5.13 2.94
N GLY A 67 -8.25 -4.23 3.22
CA GLY A 67 -8.33 -3.24 4.30
C GLY A 67 -9.37 -2.16 4.02
N PHE A 68 -10.52 -2.21 4.72
CA PHE A 68 -11.62 -1.25 4.54
C PHE A 68 -11.27 0.21 4.85
N TRP A 69 -10.19 0.45 5.60
CA TRP A 69 -9.68 1.79 5.92
C TRP A 69 -8.81 2.41 4.82
N HIS A 70 -8.49 1.65 3.76
CA HIS A 70 -7.73 2.16 2.64
C HIS A 70 -8.59 3.13 1.82
N ARG A 71 -7.94 4.01 1.05
CA ARG A 71 -8.64 4.92 0.12
C ARG A 71 -9.57 4.19 -0.85
N THR A 72 -9.31 2.92 -1.10
CA THR A 72 -10.06 2.04 -2.00
C THR A 72 -11.12 1.18 -1.29
N GLY A 73 -11.36 1.39 0.01
CA GLY A 73 -12.28 0.56 0.81
C GLY A 73 -13.71 0.51 0.26
N LEU A 74 -14.17 1.56 -0.43
CA LEU A 74 -15.49 1.59 -1.09
C LEU A 74 -15.67 0.43 -2.09
N HIS A 75 -14.61 0.02 -2.79
CA HIS A 75 -14.69 -1.09 -3.75
C HIS A 75 -15.05 -2.41 -3.10
N ILE A 76 -14.73 -2.61 -1.81
CA ILE A 76 -15.14 -3.81 -1.07
C ILE A 76 -16.67 -3.83 -1.00
N PHE A 77 -17.28 -2.76 -0.47
CA PHE A 77 -18.74 -2.70 -0.27
C PHE A 77 -19.54 -2.75 -1.58
N LEU A 78 -19.00 -2.22 -2.67
CA LEU A 78 -19.65 -2.28 -3.98
C LEU A 78 -19.62 -3.68 -4.62
N ASN A 79 -18.68 -4.53 -4.22
CA ASN A 79 -18.50 -5.87 -4.80
C ASN A 79 -18.98 -7.00 -3.89
N LEU A 80 -19.16 -6.76 -2.59
CA LEU A 80 -19.75 -7.75 -1.68
C LEU A 80 -21.14 -8.17 -2.16
N GLN A 81 -21.40 -9.46 -2.07
CA GLN A 81 -22.68 -10.04 -2.47
C GLN A 81 -23.33 -10.77 -1.29
N PRO A 82 -24.65 -10.66 -1.09
CA PRO A 82 -25.34 -11.45 -0.07
C PRO A 82 -25.17 -12.94 -0.37
N LYS A 83 -24.96 -13.74 0.67
CA LYS A 83 -24.91 -15.20 0.55
C LYS A 83 -26.33 -15.74 0.38
N SER A 84 -26.54 -16.54 -0.67
CA SER A 84 -27.82 -17.21 -0.98
C SER A 84 -28.21 -18.24 0.08
#